data_AF-A0A5J4S142-F1
#
_entry.id   AF-A0A5J4S142-F1
#
_cell.length_a   1.000
_cell.length_b   1.000
_cell.length_c   1.000
_cell.angle_alpha   90.00
_cell.angle_beta   90.00
_cell.angle_gamma   90.00
#
_symmetry.space_group_name_H-M   'P 1'
#
loop_
_entity.id
_entity.type
_entity.pdbx_description
1 polymer ?
#
loop_
_entity_poly.entity_id
_entity_poly.type
_entity_poly.pdbx_seq_one_letter_code
_entity_poly.pdbx_strand_id
1 'polypeptide(L)' 'MNNLIQNYELILTELTKICSPIPSIKQIRQPKLSDLDLVALNLTAGYISYNSEIQ' A
#
# COMPACT_ATOMS: atom_id res chain seq x y z
N MET A 1 -1.15 -1.12 14.06
CA MET A 1 -1.15 -0.82 12.61
C MET A 1 -2.16 0.30 12.36
N ASN A 2 -1.69 1.54 12.34
CA ASN A 2 -2.56 2.71 12.30
C ASN A 2 -3.06 2.92 10.86
N ASN A 3 -4.39 2.88 10.71
CA ASN A 3 -5.19 3.24 9.53
C ASN A 3 -4.63 2.87 8.14
N LEU A 4 -4.78 1.59 7.79
CA LEU A 4 -4.62 1.07 6.42
C LEU A 4 -5.40 1.91 5.38
N ILE A 5 -6.58 2.41 5.76
CA ILE A 5 -7.43 3.29 4.94
C ILE A 5 -6.76 4.66 4.72
N GLN A 6 -6.25 5.30 5.77
CA GLN A 6 -5.57 6.60 5.63
C GLN A 6 -4.29 6.47 4.80
N ASN A 7 -3.52 5.38 4.99
CA ASN A 7 -2.32 5.14 4.20
C ASN A 7 -2.66 4.94 2.72
N TYR A 8 -3.73 4.21 2.42
CA TYR A 8 -4.23 4.04 1.06
C TYR A 8 -4.62 5.40 0.43
N GLU A 9 -5.36 6.24 1.15
CA GLU A 9 -5.77 7.56 0.67
C GLU A 9 -4.59 8.49 0.40
N LEU A 10 -3.58 8.49 1.27
CA LEU A 10 -2.35 9.27 1.10
C LEU A 10 -1.59 8.84 -0.15
N ILE A 11 -1.37 7.53 -0.32
CA ILE A 11 -0.68 6.97 -1.49
C ILE A 11 -1.44 7.29 -2.78
N LEU A 12 -2.76 7.12 -2.78
CA LEU A 12 -3.59 7.45 -3.94
C LEU A 12 -3.47 8.93 -4.31
N THR A 13 -3.49 9.82 -3.32
CA THR A 13 -3.37 11.27 -3.53
C THR A 13 -2.04 11.63 -4.18
N GLU A 14 -0.92 11.11 -3.68
CA GLU A 14 0.41 11.39 -4.24
C GLU A 14 0.57 10.81 -5.66
N LEU A 15 0.09 9.59 -5.90
CA LEU A 15 0.13 8.98 -7.23
C LEU A 15 -0.70 9.78 -8.24
N THR A 16 -1.87 10.30 -7.86
CA THR A 16 -2.68 11.14 -8.74
C THR A 16 -2.07 12.49 -9.09
N LYS A 17 -1.13 13.00 -8.30
CA LYS A 17 -0.39 14.25 -8.61
C LYS A 17 0.71 14.02 -9.65
N ILE A 18 1.34 12.84 -9.64
CA ILE A 18 2.50 12.52 -10.47
C ILE A 18 2.07 11.89 -11.79
N CYS A 19 1.01 11.07 -11.79
CA CYS A 19 0.47 10.48 -12.99
C CYS A 19 -0.44 11.47 -13.73
N SER A 20 -0.23 11.62 -15.05
CA SER A 20 -1.26 12.20 -15.94
C SER A 20 -2.58 11.44 -15.75
N PRO A 21 -3.76 12.05 -16.00
CA PRO A 21 -5.05 11.42 -15.71
C PRO A 21 -5.16 10.05 -16.41
N ILE A 22 -4.82 9.00 -15.66
CA ILE A 22 -5.02 7.63 -16.07
C ILE A 22 -6.53 7.44 -15.96
N PRO A 23 -7.23 6.96 -17.00
CA PRO A 23 -8.62 6.54 -16.86
C PRO A 23 -8.68 5.38 -15.85
N SER A 24 -8.77 5.72 -14.57
CA SER A 24 -8.77 4.75 -13.49
C SER A 24 -10.20 4.28 -13.31
N ILE A 25 -10.45 3.01 -13.59
CA ILE A 25 -11.69 2.37 -13.18
C ILE A 25 -11.56 2.14 -11.67
N LYS A 26 -12.45 2.74 -10.87
CA LYS A 26 -12.49 2.50 -9.42
C LYS A 26 -12.81 1.03 -9.19
N GLN A 27 -11.78 0.22 -8.99
CA GLN A 27 -11.90 -1.21 -8.76
C GLN A 27 -11.39 -1.54 -7.36
N ILE A 28 -12.32 -1.52 -6.39
CA ILE A 28 -12.03 -2.00 -5.03
C ILE A 28 -11.91 -3.52 -5.10
N ARG A 29 -10.68 -4.05 -4.97
CA ARG A 29 -10.44 -5.49 -4.94
C ARG A 29 -10.25 -5.95 -3.51
N GLN A 30 -10.92 -7.04 -3.14
CA GLN A 30 -10.52 -7.80 -1.97
C GLN A 30 -9.20 -8.52 -2.26
N PRO A 31 -8.23 -8.50 -1.34
CA PRO A 31 -7.04 -9.32 -1.47
C PRO A 31 -7.45 -10.79 -1.60
N LYS A 32 -6.83 -11.54 -2.53
CA LYS A 32 -6.96 -13.01 -2.60
C LYS A 32 -6.08 -13.73 -1.57
N LEU A 33 -5.52 -12.97 -0.62
CA LEU A 33 -4.58 -13.43 0.39
C LEU A 33 -5.35 -13.77 1.66
N SER A 34 -4.91 -14.80 2.38
CA SER A 34 -5.44 -15.06 3.72
C SER A 34 -5.03 -13.96 4.69
N ASP A 35 -5.70 -13.87 5.83
CA ASP A 35 -5.34 -12.91 6.88
C ASP A 35 -3.88 -13.08 7.33
N LEU A 36 -3.38 -14.32 7.37
CA LEU A 36 -1.99 -14.61 7.73
C LEU A 36 -1.02 -14.10 6.67
N ASP A 37 -1.35 -14.29 5.39
CA ASP A 37 -0.54 -13.81 4.27
C ASP A 37 -0.48 -12.28 4.24
N LEU A 38 -1.59 -11.61 4.56
CA LEU A 38 -1.65 -10.14 4.69
C LEU A 38 -0.78 -9.62 5.84
N VAL A 39 -0.79 -10.31 6.98
CA VAL A 39 0.08 -9.98 8.12
C VAL A 39 1.54 -10.18 7.76
N ALA A 40 1.89 -11.31 7.14
CA ALA A 40 3.25 -11.61 6.70
C ALA A 40 3.77 -10.59 5.68
N LEU A 41 2.94 -10.18 4.72
CA LEU A 41 3.27 -9.15 3.73
C LEU A 41 3.56 -7.80 4.40
N ASN A 42 2.73 -7.38 5.34
CA ASN A 42 2.92 -6.13 6.08
C ASN A 42 4.22 -6.13 6.91
N LEU A 43 4.50 -7.23 7.61
CA LEU A 43 5.74 -7.37 8.40
C LEU A 43 6.98 -7.34 7.50
N THR A 44 6.91 -8.04 6.37
CA THR A 44 8.01 -8.10 5.39
C THR A 44 8.27 -6.72 4.77
N ALA A 45 7.22 -6.00 4.38
CA ALA A 45 7.34 -4.64 3.85
C ALA A 45 7.95 -3.69 4.89
N GLY A 46 7.53 -3.78 6.15
CA GLY A 46 8.10 -2.99 7.25
C GLY A 46 9.58 -3.29 7.48
N TYR A 47 9.96 -4.57 7.48
CA TYR A 47 11.35 -4.99 7.61
C TYR A 47 12.22 -4.47 6.46
N ILE A 48 11.77 -4.62 5.20
CA ILE A 48 12.50 -4.14 4.02
C ILE A 48 12.65 -2.62 4.06
N SER A 49 11.59 -1.88 4.41
CA SER A 49 11.63 -0.42 4.54
C SER A 49 12.67 0.01 5.57
N TYR A 50 12.62 -0.57 6.77
CA TYR A 50 13.57 -0.26 7.84
C TYR A 50 15.02 -0.59 7.44
N ASN A 51 15.24 -1.75 6.81
CA ASN A 51 16.58 -2.11 6.33
C ASN A 51 17.08 -1.16 5.23
N SER A 52 16.18 -0.64 4.37
CA SER A 52 16.56 0.30 3.31
C SER A 52 16.96 1.68 3.83
N GLU A 53 16.52 2.07 5.03
CA GLU A 53 16.87 3.34 5.68
C GLU A 53 18.23 3.29 6.40
N ILE A 54 18.73 2.10 6.71
CA ILE A 54 19.98 1.88 7.47
C ILE A 54 21.19 1.63 6.55
N GLN A 55 20.96 1.49 5.24
CA GLN A 55 21.98 1.19 4.23
C GLN A 55 22.50 2.47 3.54
#